data_AF-A0A0Q5N2U6-F1
#
_entry.id   AF-A0A0Q5N2U6-F1
#
_cell.length_a   1.000
_cell.length_b   1.000
_cell.length_c   1.000
_cell.angle_alpha   90.00
_cell.angle_beta   90.00
_cell.angle_gamma   90.00
#
_symmetry.space_group_name_H-M   'P 1'
#
loop_
_entity.id
_entity.type
_entity.pdbx_description
1 polymer ?
#
loop_
_entity_poly.entity_id
_entity_poly.type
_entity_poly.pdbx_seq_one_letter_code
_entity_poly.pdbx_strand_id
1 'polypeptide(L)' 'METPNKKSDLSIFLQKVMLLRGFGDMNSYSLVTEFKNLGKIPDYKMKNIIQDMSSPQTWNNGKSIFIETVLENISEN' A
#
# COMPACT_ATOMS: atom_id res chain seq x y z
N MET A 1 -20.43 12.91 8.38
CA MET A 1 -19.39 12.74 9.42
C MET A 1 -18.05 12.70 8.70
N GLU A 2 -17.32 13.80 8.71
CA GLU A 2 -15.95 13.86 8.18
C GLU A 2 -15.05 13.03 9.11
N THR A 3 -14.32 12.05 8.56
CA THR A 3 -13.48 11.13 9.32
C THR A 3 -12.21 11.84 9.79
N PRO A 4 -12.06 12.17 11.09
CA PRO A 4 -10.98 13.05 11.56
C PRO A 4 -9.58 12.38 11.58
N ASN A 5 -9.45 11.13 11.14
CA ASN A 5 -8.22 10.34 11.37
C ASN A 5 -7.60 9.70 10.14
N LYS A 6 -8.06 10.00 8.93
CA LYS A 6 -7.55 9.36 7.70
C LYS A 6 -6.02 9.43 7.54
N LYS A 7 -5.40 10.56 7.91
CA LYS A 7 -3.94 10.74 7.90
C LYS A 7 -3.24 9.85 8.93
N SER A 8 -3.83 9.71 10.13
CA SER A 8 -3.35 8.81 11.18
C SER A 8 -3.47 7.35 10.75
N ASP A 9 -4.61 6.97 10.17
CA ASP A 9 -4.86 5.63 9.65
C ASP A 9 -3.89 5.25 8.53
N LEU A 10 -3.61 6.18 7.60
CA LEU A 10 -2.61 5.98 6.55
C LEU A 10 -1.19 5.90 7.10
N SER A 11 -0.86 6.65 8.17
CA SER A 11 0.45 6.58 8.81
C SER A 11 0.67 5.24 9.53
N ILE A 12 -0.36 4.72 10.19
CA ILE A 12 -0.35 3.37 10.79
C ILE A 12 -0.26 2.32 9.68
N PHE A 13 -1.01 2.50 8.60
CA PHE A 13 -0.99 1.62 7.44
C PHE A 13 0.40 1.54 6.81
N LEU A 14 1.09 2.68 6.66
CA LEU A 14 2.45 2.75 6.15
C LEU A 14 3.41 1.87 6.96
N GLN A 15 3.31 1.88 8.29
CA GLN A 15 4.12 1.01 9.15
C GLN A 15 3.89 -0.47 8.84
N LYS A 16 2.64 -0.88 8.58
CA LYS A 16 2.33 -2.26 8.18
C LYS A 16 3.01 -2.64 6.86
N VAL A 17 2.97 -1.76 5.86
CA VAL A 17 3.61 -1.99 4.54
C VAL A 17 5.12 -2.10 4.69
N MET A 18 5.75 -1.24 5.51
CA MET A 18 7.20 -1.30 5.77
C MET A 18 7.64 -2.62 6.41
N LEU A 19 6.78 -3.27 7.20
CA LEU A 19 7.06 -4.53 7.88
C LEU A 19 6.95 -5.78 6.99
N LEU A 20 6.49 -5.66 5.75
CA LEU A 20 6.41 -6.78 4.81
C LEU A 20 7.78 -7.42 4.58
N ARG A 21 7.88 -8.75 4.75
CA ARG A 21 9.18 -9.43 4.90
C ARG A 21 9.78 -9.94 3.59
N GLY A 22 8.99 -10.06 2.53
CA GLY A 22 9.46 -10.63 1.27
C GLY A 22 8.34 -11.20 0.42
N PHE A 23 8.70 -11.64 -0.78
CA PHE A 23 7.78 -12.36 -1.66
C PHE A 23 7.11 -13.54 -0.94
N GLY A 24 5.81 -13.71 -1.16
CA GLY A 24 5.01 -14.75 -0.49
C GLY A 24 4.50 -14.37 0.90
N ASP A 25 4.79 -13.16 1.40
CA ASP A 25 4.16 -12.64 2.62
C ASP A 25 2.65 -12.47 2.40
N MET A 26 1.84 -13.32 3.02
CA MET A 26 0.38 -13.31 2.88
C MET A 26 -0.24 -11.97 3.28
N ASN A 27 0.44 -11.17 4.11
CA ASN A 27 -0.04 -9.85 4.50
C ASN A 27 -0.03 -8.86 3.33
N SER A 28 0.78 -9.09 2.29
CA SER A 28 0.83 -8.15 1.16
C SER A 28 -0.50 -8.01 0.43
N TYR A 29 -1.18 -9.12 0.16
CA TYR A 29 -2.47 -9.13 -0.53
C TYR A 29 -3.57 -8.48 0.30
N SER A 30 -3.57 -8.71 1.62
CA SER A 30 -4.54 -8.07 2.53
C SER A 30 -4.29 -6.58 2.63
N LEU A 31 -3.03 -6.15 2.72
CA LEU A 31 -2.66 -4.73 2.78
C LEU A 31 -3.03 -3.99 1.49
N VAL A 32 -2.81 -4.56 0.30
CA VAL A 32 -3.24 -3.89 -0.94
C VAL A 32 -4.76 -3.69 -0.97
N THR A 33 -5.52 -4.67 -0.50
CA THR A 33 -6.99 -4.57 -0.43
C THR A 33 -7.43 -3.53 0.61
N GLU A 34 -6.79 -3.50 1.78
CA GLU A 34 -7.01 -2.49 2.82
C GLU A 34 -6.71 -1.08 2.29
N PHE A 35 -5.62 -0.91 1.54
CA PHE A 35 -5.23 0.38 0.98
C PHE A 35 -6.24 0.93 -0.03
N LYS A 36 -6.85 0.07 -0.86
CA LYS A 36 -7.93 0.47 -1.78
C LYS A 36 -9.13 1.09 -1.06
N ASN A 37 -9.38 0.70 0.20
CA ASN A 37 -10.46 1.27 1.00
C ASN A 37 -10.04 2.57 1.72
N LEU A 38 -8.74 2.73 2.03
CA LEU A 38 -8.20 3.89 2.74
C LEU A 38 -7.88 5.07 1.80
N GLY A 39 -7.43 4.78 0.58
CA GLY A 39 -7.07 5.78 -0.44
C GLY A 39 -8.06 5.79 -1.61
N LYS A 40 -8.23 6.94 -2.28
CA LYS A 40 -8.93 7.02 -3.58
C LYS A 40 -7.94 6.68 -4.70
N ILE A 41 -7.37 5.48 -4.67
CA ILE A 41 -6.33 5.08 -5.63
C ILE A 41 -6.96 4.58 -6.92
N PRO A 42 -6.48 5.02 -8.10
CA PRO A 42 -6.88 4.42 -9.36
C PRO A 42 -6.55 2.92 -9.42
N ASP A 43 -7.49 2.12 -9.92
CA ASP A 43 -7.36 0.66 -10.01
C ASP A 43 -6.09 0.21 -10.76
N TYR A 44 -5.63 0.97 -11.76
CA TYR A 44 -4.41 0.64 -12.51
C TYR A 44 -3.15 0.72 -11.63
N LYS A 45 -3.04 1.71 -10.72
CA LYS A 45 -1.90 1.82 -9.78
C LYS A 45 -1.88 0.61 -8.85
N MET A 46 -3.05 0.20 -8.34
CA MET A 46 -3.16 -1.01 -7.50
C MET A 46 -2.79 -2.27 -8.26
N LYS A 47 -3.23 -2.42 -9.51
CA LYS A 47 -2.91 -3.58 -10.32
C LYS A 47 -1.40 -3.72 -10.57
N ASN A 48 -0.71 -2.60 -10.81
CA ASN A 48 0.74 -2.57 -10.98
C ASN A 48 1.47 -2.98 -9.70
N ILE A 49 1.05 -2.48 -8.53
CA ILE A 49 1.64 -2.86 -7.24
C ILE A 49 1.47 -4.37 -7.00
N ILE A 50 0.26 -4.92 -7.22
CA ILE A 50 0.01 -6.36 -7.08
C ILE A 50 0.88 -7.16 -8.03
N GLN A 51 0.98 -6.74 -9.29
CA GLN A 51 1.77 -7.42 -10.30
C GLN A 51 3.24 -7.48 -9.88
N ASP A 52 3.83 -6.36 -9.45
CA ASP A 52 5.22 -6.32 -9.02
C ASP A 52 5.44 -7.12 -7.72
N MET A 53 4.45 -7.14 -6.82
CA MET A 53 4.49 -7.96 -5.60
C MET A 53 4.19 -9.45 -5.88
N SER A 54 3.76 -9.83 -7.09
CA SER A 54 3.47 -11.23 -7.42
C SER A 54 4.67 -12.02 -7.93
N SER A 55 5.86 -11.40 -8.02
CA SER A 55 7.10 -12.06 -8.44
C SER A 55 8.25 -11.79 -7.46
N PRO A 56 9.10 -12.80 -7.16
CA PRO A 56 10.30 -12.60 -6.36
C PRO A 56 11.25 -11.53 -6.93
N GLN A 57 11.36 -11.45 -8.26
CA GLN A 57 12.27 -10.56 -8.95
C GLN A 57 11.84 -9.09 -8.84
N THR A 58 10.54 -8.84 -8.85
CA THR A 58 9.95 -7.49 -8.81
C THR A 58 9.46 -7.09 -7.42
N TRP A 59 9.48 -8.01 -6.44
CA TRP A 59 8.92 -7.78 -5.12
C TRP A 59 9.38 -6.49 -4.44
N ASN A 60 10.70 -6.29 -4.40
CA ASN A 60 11.28 -5.12 -3.74
C ASN A 60 10.84 -3.83 -4.45
N ASN A 61 10.73 -3.85 -5.78
CA ASN A 61 10.20 -2.72 -6.55
C ASN A 61 8.73 -2.46 -6.21
N GLY A 62 7.90 -3.51 -6.22
CA GLY A 62 6.49 -3.41 -5.87
C GLY A 62 6.26 -2.86 -4.46
N LYS A 63 7.06 -3.31 -3.47
CA LYS A 63 7.02 -2.79 -2.10
C LYS A 63 7.41 -1.31 -2.05
N SER A 64 8.45 -0.88 -2.76
CA SER A 64 8.86 0.52 -2.81
C SER A 64 7.77 1.42 -3.42
N ILE A 65 7.21 1.03 -4.57
CA ILE A 65 6.10 1.75 -5.22
C ILE A 65 4.89 1.82 -4.29
N PHE A 66 4.60 0.75 -3.55
CA PHE A 66 3.50 0.74 -2.60
C PHE A 66 3.74 1.75 -1.47
N ILE A 67 4.93 1.77 -0.87
CA ILE A 67 5.31 2.74 0.16
C ILE A 67 5.19 4.17 -0.35
N GLU A 68 5.72 4.46 -1.54
CA GLU A 68 5.64 5.79 -2.16
C GLU A 68 4.19 6.21 -2.38
N THR A 69 3.35 5.30 -2.89
CA THR A 69 1.92 5.60 -3.12
C THR A 69 1.18 5.91 -1.81
N VAL A 70 1.50 5.20 -0.71
CA VAL A 70 0.93 5.49 0.62
C VAL A 70 1.38 6.87 1.11
N LEU A 71 2.67 7.21 0.94
CA LEU A 71 3.22 8.51 1.32
C LEU A 71 2.57 9.66 0.53
N GLU A 72 2.40 9.52 -0.79
CA GLU A 72 1.67 10.47 -1.64
C GLU A 72 0.26 10.76 -1.06
N ASN A 73 -0.45 9.70 -0.65
CA ASN A 73 -1.80 9.84 -0.10
C ASN A 73 -1.84 10.46 1.30
N ILE A 74 -0.77 10.35 2.09
CA ILE A 74 -0.64 11.06 3.37
C ILE A 74 -0.38 12.56 3.15
N SER A 75 0.36 12.92 2.10
CA SER A 75 0.68 14.31 1.76
C SER A 75 -0.48 15.05 1.09
N GLU A 76 -1.31 14.35 0.32
CA GLU A 76 -2.50 14.91 -0.36
C GLU A 76 -3.72 15.06 0.57
N ASN A 77 -3.72 14.45 1.77
CA ASN A 77 -4.79 14.55 2.79
C ASN A 77 -4.31 15.23 4.08
#